data_AF-A0AAT9M7T0-F1
#
_entry.id   AF-A0AAT9M7T0-F1
#
_cell.length_a   1.000
_cell.length_b   1.000
_cell.length_c   1.000
_cell.angle_alpha   90.00
_cell.angle_beta   90.00
_cell.angle_gamma   90.00
#
_symmetry.space_group_name_H-M   'P 1'
#
loop_
_entity.id
_entity.type
_entity.pdbx_description
1 polymer ?
#
loop_
_entity_poly.entity_id
_entity_poly.type
_entity_poly.pdbx_seq_one_letter_code
_entity_poly.pdbx_strand_id
1 'polypeptide(L)'
;MTVAPPSESDRLRARITELENELGGLRRALRTRTVIAQATGLLAAVGEHAPQRGFRLLVDLSQQYNVKLHTLARQVVDLAADLGPRRAAALVGAGQGQELLDATGLLVQAHRDLVAAEGTPEWERRRDDMVTASRRLCERLLAVKTDN
;
A
#
# COMPACT_ATOMS: atom_id res chain seq x y z
N MET A 1 18.05 44.13 20.19
CA MET A 1 18.87 43.35 19.23
C MET A 1 18.17 43.39 17.88
N THR A 2 18.73 44.11 16.91
CA THR A 2 18.16 44.22 15.56
C THR A 2 18.74 43.09 14.72
N VAL A 3 17.92 42.12 14.32
CA VAL A 3 18.33 41.06 13.40
C VAL A 3 18.56 41.71 12.03
N ALA A 4 19.77 41.57 11.48
CA ALA A 4 20.08 42.05 10.14
C ALA A 4 19.14 41.39 9.12
N PRO A 5 18.65 42.11 8.10
CA PRO A 5 17.76 41.54 7.10
C PRO A 5 18.42 40.32 6.44
N PRO A 6 17.64 39.26 6.13
CA PRO A 6 18.19 38.04 5.55
C PRO A 6 18.90 38.36 4.25
N SER A 7 20.11 37.81 4.10
CA SER A 7 20.94 38.02 2.92
C SER A 7 20.24 37.48 1.69
N GLU A 8 20.66 37.92 0.51
CA GLU A 8 20.15 37.38 -0.75
C GLU A 8 20.37 35.86 -0.84
N SER A 9 21.51 35.37 -0.32
CA SER A 9 21.77 33.93 -0.22
C SER A 9 20.76 33.22 0.68
N ASP A 10 20.33 33.82 1.79
CA ASP A 10 19.35 33.20 2.71
C ASP A 10 17.97 33.11 2.06
N ARG A 11 17.59 34.13 1.31
CA ARG A 11 16.33 34.15 0.55
C ARG A 11 16.34 33.12 -0.58
N LEU A 12 17.45 33.00 -1.29
CA LEU A 12 17.63 31.98 -2.34
C LEU A 12 17.57 30.57 -1.74
N ARG A 13 18.24 30.31 -0.60
CA ARG A 13 18.16 29.03 0.12
C ARG A 13 16.73 28.72 0.56
N ALA A 14 16.02 29.69 1.15
CA ALA A 14 14.63 29.51 1.54
C ALA A 14 13.74 29.16 0.34
N ARG A 15 13.95 29.83 -0.79
CA ARG A 15 13.21 29.56 -2.04
C ARG A 15 13.52 28.19 -2.62
N ILE A 16 14.78 27.74 -2.58
CA ILE A 16 15.17 26.39 -3.01
C ILE A 16 14.46 25.34 -2.14
N THR A 17 14.53 25.48 -0.81
CA THR A 17 13.87 24.56 0.12
C THR A 17 12.36 24.48 -0.11
N GLU A 18 11.70 25.62 -0.35
CA GLU A 18 10.26 25.67 -0.67
C GLU A 18 9.94 24.87 -1.94
N LEU A 19 10.70 25.11 -3.02
CA LEU A 19 10.53 24.40 -4.30
C LEU A 19 10.83 22.91 -4.20
N GLU A 20 11.85 22.52 -3.41
CA GLU A 20 12.16 21.11 -3.17
C GLU A 20 11.03 20.40 -2.41
N ASN A 21 10.43 21.06 -1.42
CA ASN A 21 9.26 20.55 -0.71
C ASN A 21 8.05 20.40 -1.63
N GLU A 22 7.78 21.40 -2.47
CA GLU A 22 6.68 21.37 -3.45
C GLU A 22 6.89 20.23 -4.47
N LEU A 23 8.09 20.12 -5.04
CA LEU A 23 8.45 19.01 -5.93
C LEU A 23 8.33 17.65 -5.23
N GLY A 24 8.73 17.56 -3.97
CA GLY A 24 8.55 16.36 -3.14
C GLY A 24 7.08 15.98 -3.00
N GLY A 25 6.22 16.95 -2.69
CA GLY A 25 4.78 16.79 -2.59
C GLY A 25 4.16 16.31 -3.91
N LEU A 26 4.49 16.97 -5.02
CA LEU A 26 4.03 16.64 -6.37
C LEU A 26 4.43 15.22 -6.77
N ARG A 27 5.70 14.84 -6.58
CA ARG A 27 6.18 13.48 -6.88
C ARG A 27 5.43 12.42 -6.08
N ARG A 28 5.17 12.69 -4.80
CA ARG A 28 4.38 11.77 -3.95
C ARG A 28 2.95 11.65 -4.44
N ALA A 29 2.29 12.76 -4.78
CA ALA A 29 0.93 12.76 -5.32
C ALA A 29 0.83 11.95 -6.63
N LEU A 30 1.80 12.12 -7.53
CA LEU A 30 1.85 11.39 -8.81
C LEU A 30 2.05 9.88 -8.59
N ARG A 31 2.95 9.47 -7.70
CA ARG A 31 3.15 8.06 -7.35
C ARG A 31 1.88 7.43 -6.79
N THR A 32 1.23 8.11 -5.86
CA THR A 32 -0.05 7.68 -5.27
C THR A 32 -1.13 7.53 -6.33
N ARG A 33 -1.28 8.51 -7.23
CA ARG A 33 -2.26 8.42 -8.32
C ARG A 33 -1.97 7.26 -9.25
N THR A 34 -0.70 7.01 -9.55
CA THR A 34 -0.26 5.92 -10.44
C THR A 34 -0.59 4.55 -9.84
N VAL A 35 -0.27 4.32 -8.57
CA VAL A 35 -0.53 3.01 -7.93
C VAL A 35 -2.02 2.72 -7.81
N ILE A 36 -2.84 3.76 -7.52
CA ILE A 36 -4.30 3.63 -7.49
C ILE A 36 -4.86 3.29 -8.88
N ALA A 37 -4.36 3.95 -9.94
CA ALA A 37 -4.77 3.65 -11.30
C ALA A 37 -4.39 2.22 -11.73
N GLN A 38 -3.20 1.75 -11.36
CA GLN A 38 -2.76 0.38 -11.62
C GLN A 38 -3.65 -0.65 -10.92
N ALA A 39 -3.88 -0.49 -9.62
CA ALA A 39 -4.77 -1.37 -8.86
C ALA A 39 -6.20 -1.37 -9.44
N THR A 40 -6.71 -0.20 -9.81
CA THR A 40 -8.01 -0.06 -10.47
C THR A 40 -8.06 -0.86 -11.77
N GLY A 41 -7.03 -0.77 -12.62
CA GLY A 41 -6.94 -1.51 -13.88
C GLY A 41 -6.85 -3.03 -13.67
N LEU A 42 -6.08 -3.47 -12.67
CA LEU A 42 -5.98 -4.88 -12.29
C LEU A 42 -7.33 -5.45 -11.88
N LEU A 43 -8.07 -4.73 -11.05
CA LEU A 43 -9.39 -5.16 -10.57
C LEU A 43 -10.46 -5.10 -11.68
N ALA A 44 -10.38 -4.12 -12.56
CA ALA A 44 -11.28 -4.00 -13.70
C ALA A 44 -11.07 -5.09 -14.76
N ALA A 45 -9.87 -5.68 -14.85
CA ALA A 45 -9.54 -6.67 -15.87
C ALA A 45 -10.04 -8.11 -15.56
N VAL A 46 -10.53 -8.36 -14.34
CA VAL A 46 -10.83 -9.73 -13.87
C VAL A 46 -12.31 -10.02 -13.68
N GLY A 47 -13.15 -9.00 -13.56
CA GLY A 47 -14.57 -9.11 -13.87
C GLY A 47 -14.82 -8.47 -15.23
N GLU A 48 -15.88 -8.85 -15.95
CA GLU A 48 -16.37 -8.08 -17.11
C GLU A 48 -16.92 -6.71 -16.64
N HIS A 49 -16.06 -5.87 -16.09
CA HIS A 49 -16.43 -4.72 -15.29
C HIS A 49 -15.65 -3.51 -15.77
N ALA A 50 -16.37 -2.43 -16.05
CA ALA A 50 -15.77 -1.18 -16.45
C ALA A 50 -14.79 -0.66 -15.35
N PRO A 51 -13.71 0.06 -15.70
CA PRO A 51 -12.72 0.60 -14.75
C PRO A 51 -13.32 1.31 -13.53
N GLN A 52 -14.49 1.93 -13.68
CA GLN A 52 -15.24 2.61 -12.61
C GLN A 52 -15.72 1.66 -11.51
N ARG A 53 -15.88 0.36 -11.77
CA ARG A 53 -16.18 -0.64 -10.74
C ARG A 53 -14.93 -1.05 -9.96
N GLY A 54 -13.78 -1.21 -10.61
CA GLY A 54 -12.52 -1.53 -9.94
C GLY A 54 -12.11 -0.47 -8.92
N PHE A 55 -12.29 0.81 -9.26
CA PHE A 55 -12.02 1.91 -8.33
C PHE A 55 -13.02 1.94 -7.16
N ARG A 56 -14.32 1.74 -7.43
CA ARG A 56 -15.34 1.66 -6.37
C ARG A 56 -15.04 0.55 -5.38
N LEU A 57 -14.66 -0.62 -5.86
CA LEU A 57 -14.25 -1.74 -5.00
C LEU A 57 -13.09 -1.35 -4.07
N LEU A 58 -12.07 -0.64 -4.56
CA LEU A 58 -10.98 -0.14 -3.71
C LEU A 58 -11.48 0.87 -2.66
N VAL A 59 -12.43 1.74 -2.99
CA VAL A 59 -13.01 2.70 -2.05
C VAL A 59 -13.82 1.98 -0.98
N ASP A 60 -14.67 1.04 -1.37
CA ASP A 60 -15.52 0.26 -0.46
C ASP A 60 -14.65 -0.51 0.55
N LEU A 61 -13.61 -1.17 0.07
CA LEU A 61 -12.63 -1.88 0.91
C LEU A 61 -11.81 -0.90 1.78
N SER A 62 -11.37 0.24 1.24
CA SER A 62 -10.65 1.25 2.02
C SER A 62 -11.48 1.75 3.21
N GLN A 63 -12.78 1.96 3.01
CA GLN A 63 -13.72 2.42 4.04
C GLN A 63 -14.07 1.32 5.02
N GLN A 64 -14.41 0.12 4.53
CA GLN A 64 -14.79 -1.03 5.35
C GLN A 64 -13.68 -1.40 6.35
N TYR A 65 -12.42 -1.32 5.94
CA TYR A 65 -11.27 -1.73 6.76
C TYR A 65 -10.47 -0.55 7.32
N ASN A 66 -10.93 0.69 7.11
CA ASN A 66 -10.26 1.93 7.57
C ASN A 66 -8.76 1.99 7.20
N VAL A 67 -8.42 1.59 5.97
CA VAL A 67 -7.06 1.64 5.42
C VAL A 67 -7.01 2.75 4.38
N LYS A 68 -5.92 3.51 4.33
CA LYS A 68 -5.75 4.54 3.30
C LYS A 68 -5.78 3.89 1.91
N LEU A 69 -6.61 4.41 1.02
CA LEU A 69 -6.82 3.88 -0.34
C LEU A 69 -5.52 3.56 -1.10
N HIS A 70 -4.51 4.43 -1.03
CA HIS A 70 -3.23 4.21 -1.69
C HIS A 70 -2.42 3.04 -1.12
N THR A 71 -2.58 2.75 0.18
CA THR A 71 -1.95 1.61 0.84
C THR A 71 -2.58 0.31 0.37
N LEU A 72 -3.92 0.26 0.31
CA LEU A 72 -4.65 -0.87 -0.24
C LEU A 72 -4.32 -1.10 -1.72
N ALA A 73 -4.30 -0.03 -2.53
CA ALA A 73 -3.92 -0.12 -3.94
C ALA A 73 -2.52 -0.69 -4.13
N ARG A 74 -1.55 -0.30 -3.29
CA ARG A 74 -0.20 -0.87 -3.35
C ARG A 74 -0.21 -2.37 -3.06
N GLN A 75 -0.93 -2.81 -2.03
CA GLN A 75 -1.05 -4.24 -1.70
C GLN A 75 -1.65 -5.06 -2.85
N VAL A 76 -2.65 -4.52 -3.55
CA VAL A 76 -3.25 -5.19 -4.71
C VAL A 76 -2.24 -5.32 -5.85
N VAL A 77 -1.43 -4.28 -6.10
CA VAL A 77 -0.37 -4.31 -7.12
C VAL A 77 0.73 -5.30 -6.74
N ASP A 78 1.17 -5.30 -5.48
CA ASP A 78 2.18 -6.22 -4.97
C ASP A 78 1.68 -7.68 -5.06
N LEU A 79 0.44 -7.94 -4.64
CA LEU A 79 -0.20 -9.27 -4.77
C LEU A 79 -0.30 -9.74 -6.23
N ALA A 80 -0.58 -8.82 -7.16
CA ALA A 80 -0.62 -9.12 -8.58
C ALA A 80 0.75 -9.40 -9.18
N ALA A 81 1.82 -8.80 -8.65
CA ALA A 81 3.19 -9.13 -9.04
C ALA A 81 3.57 -10.55 -8.60
N ASP A 82 3.12 -10.98 -7.42
CA ASP A 82 3.44 -12.29 -6.86
C ASP A 82 2.59 -13.44 -7.43
N LEU A 83 1.27 -13.23 -7.58
CA LEU A 83 0.31 -14.28 -7.96
C LEU A 83 -0.13 -14.22 -9.43
N GLY A 84 0.18 -13.11 -10.10
CA GLY A 84 -0.35 -12.75 -11.41
C GLY A 84 -1.69 -12.00 -11.31
N PRO A 85 -2.00 -11.14 -12.31
CA PRO A 85 -3.10 -10.16 -12.25
C PRO A 85 -4.49 -10.80 -12.12
N ARG A 86 -4.75 -11.91 -12.84
CA ARG A 86 -6.05 -12.61 -12.78
C ARG A 86 -6.36 -13.20 -11.41
N ARG A 87 -5.35 -13.75 -10.73
CA ARG A 87 -5.52 -14.37 -9.41
C ARG A 87 -5.68 -13.31 -8.33
N ALA A 88 -4.86 -12.27 -8.35
CA ALA A 88 -4.96 -11.18 -7.37
C ALA A 88 -6.34 -10.52 -7.40
N ALA A 89 -6.87 -10.21 -8.58
CA ALA A 89 -8.17 -9.56 -8.66
C ALA A 89 -9.36 -10.52 -8.48
N ALA A 90 -9.20 -11.83 -8.72
CA ALA A 90 -10.21 -12.82 -8.33
C ALA A 90 -10.34 -12.92 -6.80
N LEU A 91 -9.21 -12.92 -6.09
CA LEU A 91 -9.17 -12.93 -4.62
C LEU A 91 -9.81 -11.67 -4.01
N VAL A 92 -9.57 -10.50 -4.63
CA VAL A 92 -10.18 -9.24 -4.18
C VAL A 92 -11.67 -9.14 -4.57
N GLY A 93 -12.07 -9.69 -5.73
CA GLY A 93 -13.43 -9.62 -6.26
C GLY A 93 -14.40 -10.68 -5.72
N ALA A 94 -13.93 -11.85 -5.30
CA ALA A 94 -14.78 -12.97 -4.86
C ALA A 94 -15.42 -12.79 -3.47
N GLY A 95 -15.31 -11.63 -2.83
CA GLY A 95 -15.90 -11.42 -1.50
C GLY A 95 -15.27 -12.28 -0.40
N GLN A 96 -14.10 -12.90 -0.63
CA GLN A 96 -13.24 -13.46 0.42
C GLN A 96 -12.57 -12.37 1.28
N GLY A 97 -13.16 -11.17 1.27
CA GLY A 97 -12.65 -9.93 1.83
C GLY A 97 -12.23 -10.11 3.27
N GLN A 98 -13.06 -10.68 4.15
CA GLN A 98 -12.70 -10.73 5.57
C GLN A 98 -11.47 -11.59 5.86
N GLU A 99 -11.40 -12.82 5.33
CA GLU A 99 -10.27 -13.71 5.62
C GLU A 99 -8.97 -13.30 4.93
N LEU A 100 -9.07 -12.83 3.67
CA LEU A 100 -7.94 -12.31 2.94
C LEU A 100 -7.44 -10.99 3.55
N LEU A 101 -8.34 -10.12 4.00
CA LEU A 101 -8.03 -8.81 4.62
C LEU A 101 -7.62 -8.94 6.08
N ASP A 102 -8.04 -9.98 6.79
CA ASP A 102 -7.47 -10.36 8.08
C ASP A 102 -6.04 -10.89 7.89
N ALA A 103 -5.82 -11.75 6.91
CA ALA A 103 -4.49 -12.30 6.63
C ALA A 103 -3.52 -11.25 6.06
N THR A 104 -3.96 -10.39 5.14
CA THR A 104 -3.17 -9.22 4.70
C THR A 104 -3.09 -8.16 5.79
N GLY A 105 -4.10 -8.00 6.64
CA GLY A 105 -4.09 -7.11 7.81
C GLY A 105 -3.03 -7.52 8.83
N LEU A 106 -2.91 -8.82 9.10
CA LEU A 106 -1.84 -9.38 9.92
C LEU A 106 -0.46 -9.13 9.32
N LEU A 107 -0.31 -9.29 7.99
CA LEU A 107 0.94 -9.03 7.29
C LEU A 107 1.33 -7.55 7.32
N VAL A 108 0.33 -6.67 7.20
CA VAL A 108 0.48 -5.21 7.29
C VAL A 108 0.85 -4.77 8.69
N GLN A 109 0.22 -5.35 9.72
CA GLN A 109 0.55 -5.06 11.11
C GLN A 109 1.96 -5.56 11.46
N ALA A 110 2.31 -6.78 11.06
CA ALA A 110 3.65 -7.33 11.23
C ALA A 110 4.73 -6.47 10.53
N HIS A 111 4.46 -5.98 9.31
CA HIS A 111 5.35 -5.04 8.62
C HIS A 111 5.49 -3.71 9.38
N ARG A 112 4.40 -3.17 9.93
CA ARG A 112 4.41 -1.92 10.69
C ARG A 112 5.23 -2.05 11.98
N ASP A 113 5.08 -3.18 12.68
CA ASP A 113 5.83 -3.49 13.90
C ASP A 113 7.32 -3.70 13.61
N LEU A 114 7.66 -4.34 12.48
CA LEU A 114 9.05 -4.49 12.02
C LEU A 114 9.72 -3.14 11.73
N VAL A 115 9.03 -2.25 11.00
CA VAL A 115 9.56 -0.90 10.71
C VAL A 115 9.72 -0.09 12.00
N ALA A 116 8.79 -0.21 12.95
CA ALA A 116 8.90 0.47 14.25
C ALA A 116 10.06 -0.05 15.12
N ALA A 117 10.45 -1.32 14.93
CA ALA A 117 11.54 -1.95 15.65
C ALA A 117 12.93 -1.77 14.99
N GLU A 118 13.02 -1.04 13.87
CA GLU A 118 14.29 -0.81 13.17
C GLU A 118 15.33 -0.12 14.07
N GLY A 119 16.54 -0.69 14.13
CA GLY A 119 17.61 -0.21 15.02
C GLY A 119 17.47 -0.62 16.49
N THR A 120 16.45 -1.40 16.84
CA THR A 120 16.27 -1.96 18.20
C THR A 120 16.70 -3.43 18.28
N PRO A 121 16.98 -3.97 19.48
CA PRO A 121 17.23 -5.40 19.66
C PRO A 121 16.06 -6.32 19.28
N GLU A 122 14.84 -5.77 19.09
CA GLU A 122 13.66 -6.56 18.72
C GLU A 122 13.54 -6.81 17.21
N TRP A 123 14.37 -6.16 16.39
CA TRP A 123 14.24 -6.17 14.93
C TRP A 123 14.26 -7.57 14.32
N GLU A 124 15.16 -8.45 14.78
CA GLU A 124 15.25 -9.82 14.28
C GLU A 124 13.99 -10.64 14.57
N ARG A 125 13.43 -10.49 15.78
CA ARG A 125 12.18 -11.15 16.17
C ARG A 125 11.02 -10.69 15.29
N ARG A 126 10.88 -9.38 15.06
CA ARG A 126 9.81 -8.82 14.22
C ARG A 126 9.95 -9.20 12.74
N ARG A 127 11.18 -9.41 12.27
CA ARG A 127 11.45 -9.91 10.92
C ARG A 127 10.95 -11.34 10.78
N ASP A 128 11.21 -12.20 11.77
CA ASP A 128 10.77 -13.59 11.78
C ASP A 128 9.23 -13.70 11.90
N ASP A 129 8.61 -12.81 12.67
CA ASP A 129 7.14 -12.67 12.75
C ASP A 129 6.53 -12.30 11.39
N MET A 130 7.14 -11.35 10.65
CA MET A 130 6.73 -10.96 9.30
C MET A 130 6.83 -12.14 8.31
N VAL A 131 7.93 -12.90 8.34
CA VAL A 131 8.11 -14.09 7.48
C VAL A 131 7.06 -15.15 7.79
N THR A 132 6.73 -15.34 9.07
CA THR A 132 5.70 -16.27 9.51
C THR A 132 4.31 -15.83 9.05
N ALA A 133 3.98 -14.53 9.16
CA ALA A 133 2.73 -13.98 8.66
C ALA A 133 2.60 -14.13 7.14
N SER A 134 3.68 -13.91 6.40
CA SER A 134 3.75 -14.12 4.94
C SER A 134 3.51 -15.58 4.56
N ARG A 135 4.15 -16.54 5.25
CA ARG A 135 3.95 -17.97 5.00
C ARG A 135 2.51 -18.40 5.26
N ARG A 136 1.91 -17.97 6.38
CA ARG A 136 0.51 -18.27 6.72
C ARG A 136 -0.47 -17.71 5.71
N LEU A 137 -0.22 -16.51 5.18
CA LEU A 137 -1.03 -15.94 4.10
C LEU A 137 -0.96 -16.85 2.85
N CYS A 138 0.23 -17.25 2.43
CA CYS A 138 0.41 -18.16 1.30
C CYS A 138 -0.29 -19.51 1.50
N GLU A 139 -0.17 -20.12 2.68
CA GLU A 139 -0.85 -21.38 3.02
C GLU A 139 -2.37 -21.26 2.95
N ARG A 140 -2.94 -20.19 3.51
CA ARG A 140 -4.39 -19.93 3.46
C ARG A 140 -4.89 -19.71 2.04
N LEU A 141 -4.14 -18.94 1.25
CA LEU A 141 -4.43 -18.71 -0.17
C LEU A 141 -4.40 -20.00 -0.99
N LEU A 142 -3.55 -20.95 -0.62
CA LEU A 142 -3.45 -22.26 -1.27
C LEU A 142 -4.53 -23.24 -0.76
N ALA A 143 -4.93 -23.18 0.51
CA ALA A 143 -5.96 -24.06 1.08
C ALA A 143 -7.38 -23.75 0.55
N VAL A 144 -7.67 -22.49 0.25
CA VAL A 144 -8.90 -22.07 -0.44
C VAL A 144 -9.06 -22.75 -1.82
N LYS A 145 -7.96 -23.24 -2.41
CA LYS A 145 -7.94 -23.92 -3.72
C LYS A 145 -8.46 -25.37 -3.66
N THR A 146 -8.54 -25.99 -2.49
CA THR A 146 -8.88 -27.43 -2.33
C THR A 146 -10.36 -27.69 -2.02
N ASP A 147 -11.13 -26.67 -1.65
CA ASP A 147 -12.55 -26.79 -1.27
C ASP A 147 -13.54 -26.36 -2.38
N ASN A 148 -13.07 -26.24 -3.63
CA ASN A 148 -13.87 -25.87 -4.81
C ASN A 148 -13.50 -26.72 -6.03
#